data_AF-K6WP09-F1
#
_entry.id   AF-K6WP09-F1
#
_cell.length_a   1.000
_cell.length_b   1.000
_cell.length_c   1.000
_cell.angle_alpha   90.00
_cell.angle_beta   90.00
_cell.angle_gamma   90.00
#
_symmetry.space_group_name_H-M   'P 1'
#
loop_
_entity.id
_entity.type
_entity.pdbx_description
1 polymer ?
#
loop_
_entity_poly.entity_id
_entity_poly.type
_entity_poly.pdbx_seq_one_letter_code
_entity_poly.pdbx_strand_id
1 'polypeptide(L)'
;MTAGLRVEPVRTRVQLREFIELPLRVHPAGMAVPLWQRTIQAWHDRPDVELWVARDATGTVVGRTTLHTDRRMDERIGGPTLLLGATEMASPAAFAALVEHARAQAATRGCAHLLGPVSLLPNQTGGVITSGWGERGFVDSPWNPAWYPDVWEAAGFTRCFTGATWICERLDAVGSDAFGAADAPPGVTLRYGSRSDLGTQVPMLRDLLNDSFAQLPYYTQITAQEMAEATDGLAHLLDERLLIWVEADGEPAAFVLVVPDLSRFVMSVDGRLGPLEAVRLLATRHRYRREAVLIVKGTRPQFQGRGLNRLLSRELLAGLHAGGYETLRSTFVGDDNPASAAQYERMGGRPLHGTTFYRLDLPSESP
;
A
#
# COMPACT_ATOMS: atom_id res chain seq x y z
N MET A 1 19.41 24.37 -8.56
CA MET A 1 19.79 25.28 -7.46
C MET A 1 18.62 25.35 -6.49
N THR A 2 18.81 24.95 -5.24
CA THR A 2 17.81 24.95 -4.14
C THR A 2 17.69 26.32 -3.45
N ALA A 3 18.18 27.39 -4.08
CA ALA A 3 18.25 28.73 -3.49
C ALA A 3 16.86 29.20 -3.02
N GLY A 4 16.73 29.44 -1.71
CA GLY A 4 15.48 29.89 -1.08
C GLY A 4 14.57 28.78 -0.55
N LEU A 5 14.94 27.50 -0.69
CA LEU A 5 14.24 26.39 -0.03
C LEU A 5 14.85 26.09 1.34
N ARG A 6 14.00 25.92 2.36
CA ARG A 6 14.40 25.52 3.71
C ARG A 6 13.69 24.23 4.09
N VAL A 7 14.47 23.22 4.52
CA VAL A 7 13.92 21.99 5.10
C VAL A 7 13.90 22.11 6.62
N GLU A 8 12.75 21.85 7.24
CA GLU A 8 12.56 21.99 8.69
C GLU A 8 11.71 20.84 9.27
N PRO A 9 11.93 20.47 10.54
CA PRO A 9 11.18 19.42 11.18
C PRO A 9 9.77 19.90 11.55
N VAL A 10 8.80 19.00 11.46
CA VAL A 10 7.43 19.22 11.91
C VAL A 10 7.36 19.09 13.43
N ARG A 11 7.22 20.21 14.14
CA ARG A 11 7.19 20.27 15.61
C ARG A 11 5.89 20.82 16.17
N THR A 12 5.12 21.55 15.36
CA THR A 12 3.90 22.22 15.78
C THR A 12 2.67 21.63 15.10
N ARG A 13 1.50 21.83 15.70
CA ARG A 13 0.22 21.43 15.10
C ARG A 13 -0.04 22.10 13.74
N VAL A 14 0.47 23.32 13.56
CA VAL A 14 0.37 24.05 12.28
C VAL A 14 1.20 23.36 11.20
N GLN A 15 2.47 23.07 11.49
CA GLN A 15 3.34 22.33 10.56
C GLN A 15 2.79 20.94 10.24
N LEU A 16 2.23 20.24 11.23
CA LEU A 16 1.61 18.93 11.02
C LEU A 16 0.41 19.02 10.08
N ARG A 17 -0.43 20.04 10.25
CA ARG A 17 -1.54 20.31 9.35
C ARG A 17 -1.04 20.58 7.92
N GLU A 18 -0.03 21.43 7.75
CA GLU A 18 0.54 21.72 6.43
C GLU A 18 1.18 20.49 5.78
N PHE A 19 1.84 19.63 6.56
CA PHE A 19 2.34 18.34 6.11
C PHE A 19 1.20 17.48 5.56
N ILE A 20 0.09 17.35 6.31
CA ILE A 20 -1.08 16.55 5.92
C ILE A 20 -1.78 17.12 4.68
N GLU A 21 -1.87 18.44 4.56
CA GLU A 21 -2.61 19.13 3.48
C GLU A 21 -1.81 19.26 2.17
N LEU A 22 -0.49 19.08 2.16
CA LEU A 22 0.33 19.20 0.94
C LEU A 22 -0.16 18.35 -0.25
N PRO A 23 -0.39 17.02 -0.12
CA PRO A 23 -0.83 16.17 -1.25
C PRO A 23 -2.13 16.65 -1.88
N LEU A 24 -3.07 17.13 -1.03
CA LEU A 24 -4.36 17.64 -1.46
C LEU A 24 -4.23 18.87 -2.38
N ARG A 25 -3.10 19.59 -2.30
CA ARG A 25 -2.81 20.75 -3.14
C ARG A 25 -1.98 20.41 -4.38
N VAL A 26 -1.10 19.40 -4.30
CA VAL A 26 -0.17 19.06 -5.40
C VAL A 26 -0.71 18.00 -6.35
N HIS A 27 -1.73 17.25 -5.94
CA HIS A 27 -2.40 16.26 -6.78
C HIS A 27 -3.70 16.81 -7.36
N PRO A 28 -4.09 16.42 -8.59
CA PRO A 28 -5.43 16.71 -9.11
C PRO A 28 -6.51 16.08 -8.24
N ALA A 29 -7.60 16.82 -8.04
CA ALA A 29 -8.74 16.37 -7.25
C ALA A 29 -9.33 15.06 -7.81
N GLY A 30 -9.63 14.10 -6.92
CA GLY A 30 -10.24 12.82 -7.27
C GLY A 30 -9.29 11.78 -7.88
N MET A 31 -8.00 12.10 -8.03
CA MET A 31 -7.01 11.15 -8.57
C MET A 31 -6.27 10.39 -7.47
N ALA A 32 -5.74 11.08 -6.45
CA ALA A 32 -5.00 10.45 -5.36
C ALA A 32 -5.88 10.20 -4.13
N VAL A 33 -5.72 9.04 -3.51
CA VAL A 33 -6.32 8.76 -2.20
C VAL A 33 -5.37 9.25 -1.11
N PRO A 34 -5.75 10.25 -0.30
CA PRO A 34 -4.88 10.73 0.76
C PRO A 34 -4.77 9.68 1.88
N LEU A 35 -3.58 9.62 2.50
CA LEU A 35 -3.41 8.89 3.76
C LEU A 35 -4.34 9.47 4.83
N TRP A 36 -4.84 8.61 5.72
CA TRP A 36 -5.67 9.05 6.83
C TRP A 36 -4.90 10.01 7.75
N GLN A 37 -5.54 11.11 8.12
CA GLN A 37 -4.98 12.10 9.04
C GLN A 37 -4.48 11.47 10.34
N ARG A 38 -5.27 10.55 10.91
CA ARG A 38 -4.94 9.83 12.14
C ARG A 38 -3.68 8.98 12.02
N THR A 39 -3.41 8.42 10.84
CA THR A 39 -2.20 7.63 10.57
C THR A 39 -0.97 8.52 10.62
N ILE A 40 -1.02 9.69 9.98
CA ILE A 40 0.09 10.66 10.01
C ILE A 40 0.28 11.24 11.43
N GLN A 41 -0.81 11.46 12.18
CA GLN A 41 -0.73 11.88 13.58
C GLN A 41 -0.04 10.84 14.45
N ALA A 42 -0.39 9.56 14.30
CA ALA A 42 0.28 8.47 15.02
C ALA A 42 1.77 8.40 14.68
N TRP A 43 2.16 8.68 13.43
CA TRP A 43 3.58 8.79 13.06
C TRP A 43 4.27 9.99 13.70
N HIS A 44 3.60 11.13 13.83
CA HIS A 44 4.15 12.33 14.48
C HIS A 44 4.43 12.11 15.98
N ASP A 45 3.65 11.26 16.63
CA ASP A 45 3.81 10.89 18.04
C ASP A 45 4.89 9.80 18.25
N ARG A 46 5.41 9.18 17.18
CA ARG A 46 6.44 8.15 17.25
C ARG A 46 7.85 8.75 17.30
N PRO A 47 8.69 8.36 18.27
CA PRO A 47 10.05 8.89 18.38
C PRO A 47 10.99 8.44 17.27
N ASP A 48 10.68 7.35 16.59
CA ASP A 48 11.48 6.74 15.53
C ASP A 48 11.08 7.20 14.12
N VAL A 49 10.06 8.08 14.00
CA VAL A 49 9.58 8.62 12.72
C VAL A 49 9.63 10.14 12.73
N GLU A 50 10.50 10.72 11.93
CA GLU A 50 10.64 12.18 11.85
C GLU A 50 9.94 12.75 10.62
N LEU A 51 9.04 13.71 10.83
CA LEU A 51 8.35 14.40 9.75
C LEU A 51 9.09 15.68 9.38
N TRP A 52 9.31 15.89 8.09
CA TRP A 52 10.02 17.04 7.53
C TRP A 52 9.21 17.71 6.42
N VAL A 53 9.29 19.04 6.34
CA VAL A 53 8.71 19.85 5.27
C VAL A 53 9.77 20.73 4.62
N ALA A 54 9.65 20.92 3.31
CA ALA A 54 10.41 21.92 2.55
C ALA A 54 9.53 23.15 2.33
N ARG A 55 10.03 24.33 2.68
CA ARG A 55 9.37 25.63 2.46
C ARG A 55 10.10 26.46 1.43
N ASP A 56 9.34 27.18 0.61
CA ASP A 56 9.89 28.21 -0.27
C ASP A 56 10.17 29.53 0.45
N ALA A 57 10.68 30.52 -0.28
CA ALA A 57 11.03 31.83 0.25
C ALA A 57 9.81 32.63 0.78
N THR A 58 8.59 32.25 0.42
CA THR A 58 7.35 32.83 0.95
C THR A 58 6.90 32.18 2.26
N GLY A 59 7.55 31.09 2.66
CA GLY A 59 7.17 30.27 3.81
C GLY A 59 6.14 29.19 3.47
N THR A 60 5.77 29.00 2.20
CA THR A 60 4.78 27.99 1.81
C THR A 60 5.42 26.60 1.79
N VAL A 61 4.75 25.60 2.39
CA VAL A 61 5.19 24.19 2.26
C VAL A 61 5.00 23.72 0.82
N VAL A 62 6.10 23.29 0.20
CA VAL A 62 6.20 22.84 -1.19
C VAL A 62 6.76 21.42 -1.33
N GLY A 63 7.14 20.79 -0.22
CA GLY A 63 7.57 19.40 -0.18
C GLY A 63 7.40 18.81 1.23
N ARG A 64 7.24 17.49 1.33
CA ARG A 64 7.22 16.77 2.61
C ARG A 64 7.88 15.40 2.48
N THR A 65 8.40 14.88 3.58
CA THR A 65 8.80 13.47 3.71
C THR A 65 8.86 13.08 5.18
N THR A 66 8.63 11.80 5.50
CA THR A 66 9.15 11.23 6.75
C THR A 66 10.55 10.69 6.51
N LEU A 67 11.34 10.63 7.59
CA LEU A 67 12.64 9.97 7.64
C LEU A 67 12.65 9.04 8.84
N HIS A 68 12.95 7.76 8.61
CA HIS A 68 13.00 6.73 9.65
C HIS A 68 13.85 5.53 9.18
N THR A 69 14.20 4.65 10.10
CA THR A 69 15.01 3.44 9.83
C THR A 69 14.28 2.22 10.33
N ASP A 70 14.48 1.07 9.68
CA ASP A 70 13.95 -0.21 10.15
C ASP A 70 14.98 -1.32 9.95
N ARG A 71 15.40 -1.95 11.06
CA ARG A 71 16.44 -2.99 11.03
C ARG A 71 16.04 -4.19 10.16
N ARG A 72 14.76 -4.55 10.11
CA ARG A 72 14.27 -5.65 9.27
C ARG A 72 14.43 -5.28 7.80
N MET A 73 14.28 -3.99 7.46
CA MET A 73 14.50 -3.50 6.11
C MET A 73 15.99 -3.46 5.78
N ASP A 74 16.85 -3.09 6.72
CA ASP A 74 18.31 -3.12 6.53
C ASP A 74 18.81 -4.51 6.14
N GLU A 75 18.31 -5.56 6.82
CA GLU A 75 18.62 -6.96 6.54
C GLU A 75 18.19 -7.39 5.13
N ARG A 76 17.10 -6.81 4.62
CA ARG A 76 16.55 -7.09 3.29
C ARG A 76 17.27 -6.34 2.17
N ILE A 77 17.66 -5.10 2.41
CA ILE A 77 18.40 -4.29 1.44
C ILE A 77 19.88 -4.66 1.41
N GLY A 78 20.43 -5.17 2.51
CA GLY A 78 21.84 -5.51 2.65
C GLY A 78 22.70 -4.39 3.25
N GLY A 79 22.10 -3.50 4.04
CA GLY A 79 22.82 -2.41 4.71
C GLY A 79 21.90 -1.40 5.41
N PRO A 80 22.44 -0.59 6.34
CA PRO A 80 21.66 0.45 7.03
C PRO A 80 20.99 1.41 6.03
N THR A 81 19.68 1.55 6.12
CA THR A 81 18.86 2.24 5.12
C THR A 81 18.01 3.32 5.77
N LEU A 82 18.07 4.55 5.24
CA LEU A 82 17.15 5.61 5.60
C LEU A 82 15.94 5.58 4.67
N LEU A 83 14.75 5.40 5.25
CA LEU A 83 13.50 5.32 4.52
C LEU A 83 12.91 6.73 4.34
N LEU A 84 12.51 7.04 3.10
CA LEU A 84 11.76 8.23 2.75
C LEU A 84 10.29 7.85 2.66
N GLY A 85 9.49 8.32 3.61
CA GLY A 85 8.06 8.01 3.68
C GLY A 85 7.16 9.18 3.30
N ALA A 86 5.95 8.90 2.80
CA ALA A 86 4.91 9.85 2.43
C ALA A 86 5.42 11.07 1.62
N THR A 87 6.43 10.84 0.78
CA THR A 87 7.18 11.89 0.09
C THR A 87 6.33 12.53 -0.99
N GLU A 88 6.14 13.84 -0.92
CA GLU A 88 5.41 14.62 -1.90
C GLU A 88 6.13 15.93 -2.21
N MET A 89 5.99 16.41 -3.44
CA MET A 89 6.65 17.61 -3.91
C MET A 89 5.80 18.40 -4.90
N ALA A 90 5.86 19.73 -4.80
CA ALA A 90 5.25 20.65 -5.75
C ALA A 90 6.18 20.94 -6.95
N SER A 91 7.47 20.64 -6.84
CA SER A 91 8.46 20.88 -7.90
C SER A 91 9.70 19.98 -7.76
N PRO A 92 10.49 19.80 -8.83
CA PRO A 92 11.79 19.12 -8.76
C PRO A 92 12.76 19.76 -7.76
N ALA A 93 12.72 21.08 -7.59
CA ALA A 93 13.58 21.79 -6.64
C ALA A 93 13.23 21.43 -5.18
N ALA A 94 11.94 21.30 -4.86
CA ALA A 94 11.49 20.88 -3.54
C ALA A 94 11.96 19.46 -3.22
N PHE A 95 11.88 18.54 -4.18
CA PHE A 95 12.40 17.19 -4.02
C PHE A 95 13.92 17.17 -3.81
N ALA A 96 14.67 17.92 -4.61
CA ALA A 96 16.12 18.03 -4.48
C ALA A 96 16.54 18.50 -3.07
N ALA A 97 15.84 19.48 -2.50
CA ALA A 97 16.09 19.95 -1.13
C ALA A 97 15.81 18.86 -0.07
N LEU A 98 14.72 18.09 -0.23
CA LEU A 98 14.41 16.97 0.66
C LEU A 98 15.46 15.85 0.56
N VAL A 99 15.92 15.53 -0.65
CA VAL A 99 16.97 14.51 -0.88
C VAL A 99 18.30 14.96 -0.31
N GLU A 100 18.70 16.22 -0.49
CA GLU A 100 19.91 16.78 0.11
C GLU A 100 19.87 16.66 1.65
N HIS A 101 18.73 17.01 2.25
CA HIS A 101 18.52 16.83 3.68
C HIS A 101 18.57 15.36 4.11
N ALA A 102 17.93 14.46 3.35
CA ALA A 102 17.94 13.02 3.63
C ALA A 102 19.35 12.43 3.52
N ARG A 103 20.18 12.85 2.57
CA ARG A 103 21.60 12.45 2.46
C ARG A 103 22.39 12.87 3.70
N ALA A 104 22.19 14.09 4.18
CA ALA A 104 22.83 14.57 5.41
C ALA A 104 22.39 13.75 6.63
N GLN A 105 21.10 13.43 6.75
CA GLN A 105 20.57 12.56 7.82
C GLN A 105 21.07 11.12 7.71
N ALA A 106 21.24 10.61 6.49
CA ALA A 106 21.80 9.28 6.28
C ALA A 106 23.27 9.21 6.71
N ALA A 107 24.08 10.23 6.36
CA ALA A 107 25.47 10.32 6.77
C ALA A 107 25.61 10.32 8.31
N THR A 108 24.80 11.12 9.02
CA THR A 108 24.85 11.17 10.49
C THR A 108 24.44 9.86 11.16
N ARG A 109 23.64 9.04 10.48
CA ARG A 109 23.15 7.74 10.98
C ARG A 109 23.96 6.54 10.47
N GLY A 110 24.96 6.78 9.62
CA GLY A 110 25.73 5.72 8.97
C GLY A 110 24.89 4.87 7.99
N CYS A 111 23.86 5.45 7.39
CA CYS A 111 23.05 4.78 6.37
C CYS A 111 23.81 4.70 5.04
N ALA A 112 23.82 3.52 4.43
CA ALA A 112 24.39 3.23 3.12
C ALA A 112 23.38 3.45 1.98
N HIS A 113 22.08 3.49 2.28
CA HIS A 113 21.03 3.60 1.26
C HIS A 113 19.96 4.63 1.66
N LEU A 114 19.36 5.26 0.65
CA LEU A 114 18.05 5.88 0.74
C LEU A 114 17.03 5.00 0.00
N LEU A 115 15.85 4.79 0.57
CA LEU A 115 14.77 4.01 -0.07
C LEU A 115 13.41 4.67 0.10
N GLY A 116 12.64 4.79 -0.98
CA GLY A 116 11.30 5.35 -0.93
C GLY A 116 10.65 5.52 -2.31
N PRO A 117 9.49 6.19 -2.39
CA PRO A 117 8.67 6.55 -1.25
C PRO A 117 7.98 5.30 -0.67
N VAL A 118 7.90 5.21 0.64
CA VAL A 118 7.06 4.23 1.37
C VAL A 118 6.00 4.99 2.19
N SER A 119 5.07 4.31 2.85
CA SER A 119 4.38 4.90 4.01
C SER A 119 5.35 4.87 5.20
N LEU A 120 5.49 3.71 5.85
CA LEU A 120 6.66 3.42 6.69
C LEU A 120 7.49 2.24 6.14
N LEU A 121 6.87 1.25 5.52
CA LEU A 121 7.56 0.11 4.92
C LEU A 121 6.95 -0.24 3.55
N PRO A 122 7.72 -0.88 2.64
CA PRO A 122 7.21 -1.25 1.32
C PRO A 122 5.99 -2.18 1.34
N ASN A 123 5.90 -3.05 2.34
CA ASN A 123 4.79 -3.99 2.52
C ASN A 123 3.53 -3.38 3.17
N GLN A 124 3.54 -2.10 3.52
CA GLN A 124 2.35 -1.38 3.98
C GLN A 124 1.67 -0.68 2.80
N THR A 125 2.34 0.33 2.24
CA THR A 125 1.92 1.09 1.05
C THR A 125 3.14 1.88 0.58
N GLY A 126 3.20 2.23 -0.70
CA GLY A 126 4.21 3.13 -1.22
C GLY A 126 4.38 3.01 -2.72
N GLY A 127 5.51 3.51 -3.20
CA GLY A 127 5.89 3.50 -4.61
C GLY A 127 5.44 4.74 -5.36
N VAL A 128 5.89 4.80 -6.62
CA VAL A 128 5.60 5.82 -7.61
C VAL A 128 5.00 5.13 -8.81
N ILE A 129 3.88 5.65 -9.30
CA ILE A 129 3.30 5.21 -10.56
C ILE A 129 4.13 5.72 -11.74
N THR A 130 4.41 4.82 -12.68
CA THR A 130 5.20 5.03 -13.90
C THR A 130 4.35 4.93 -15.17
N SER A 131 3.07 4.60 -15.04
CA SER A 131 2.08 4.59 -16.11
C SER A 131 0.67 4.66 -15.53
N GLY A 132 -0.34 4.86 -16.39
CA GLY A 132 -1.75 4.82 -15.97
C GLY A 132 -2.27 6.10 -15.31
N TRP A 133 -1.63 7.26 -15.50
CA TRP A 133 -2.02 8.53 -14.87
C TRP A 133 -3.44 9.01 -15.16
N GLY A 134 -4.09 8.51 -16.21
CA GLY A 134 -5.51 8.78 -16.49
C GLY A 134 -6.48 8.06 -15.55
N GLU A 135 -5.98 7.10 -14.78
CA GLU A 135 -6.76 6.31 -13.83
C GLU A 135 -6.53 6.81 -12.40
N ARG A 136 -7.61 6.91 -11.62
CA ARG A 136 -7.50 7.26 -10.20
C ARG A 136 -6.77 6.16 -9.41
N GLY A 137 -6.05 6.58 -8.39
CA GLY A 137 -5.61 5.69 -7.32
C GLY A 137 -6.78 5.15 -6.50
N PHE A 138 -6.45 4.20 -5.64
CA PHE A 138 -7.36 3.58 -4.68
C PHE A 138 -6.66 3.37 -3.32
N VAL A 139 -7.40 2.97 -2.29
CA VAL A 139 -6.84 2.67 -0.96
C VAL A 139 -5.68 1.69 -1.09
N ASP A 140 -4.61 1.93 -0.34
CA ASP A 140 -3.36 1.15 -0.35
C ASP A 140 -2.66 1.08 -1.72
N SER A 141 -2.83 2.11 -2.56
CA SER A 141 -2.09 2.27 -3.81
C SER A 141 -1.52 3.67 -3.99
N PRO A 142 -0.36 3.81 -4.66
CA PRO A 142 0.21 5.11 -4.95
C PRO A 142 -0.53 5.82 -6.08
N TRP A 143 -0.48 7.15 -6.06
CA TRP A 143 -0.77 7.98 -7.21
C TRP A 143 0.13 9.23 -7.15
N ASN A 144 0.71 9.61 -8.28
CA ASN A 144 1.54 10.81 -8.41
C ASN A 144 1.40 11.42 -9.80
N PRO A 145 1.72 12.71 -9.96
CA PRO A 145 1.88 13.33 -11.28
C PRO A 145 2.92 12.61 -12.16
N ALA A 146 2.75 12.70 -13.48
CA ALA A 146 3.59 12.00 -14.47
C ALA A 146 5.08 12.38 -14.46
N TRP A 147 5.42 13.54 -13.89
CA TRP A 147 6.80 14.01 -13.80
C TRP A 147 7.57 13.45 -12.59
N TYR A 148 6.93 12.77 -11.63
CA TYR A 148 7.60 12.24 -10.44
C TYR A 148 8.72 11.24 -10.79
N PRO A 149 8.51 10.22 -11.66
CA PRO A 149 9.57 9.27 -12.00
C PRO A 149 10.87 9.95 -12.47
N ASP A 150 10.75 10.92 -13.39
CA ASP A 150 11.89 11.67 -13.92
C ASP A 150 12.63 12.44 -12.81
N VAL A 151 11.90 12.96 -11.83
CA VAL A 151 12.48 13.70 -10.70
C VAL A 151 13.23 12.79 -9.72
N TRP A 152 12.72 11.58 -9.46
CA TRP A 152 13.44 10.58 -8.67
C TRP A 152 14.74 10.14 -9.37
N GLU A 153 14.64 9.84 -10.67
CA GLU A 153 15.77 9.37 -11.49
C GLU A 153 16.84 10.45 -11.67
N ALA A 154 16.43 11.70 -11.89
CA ALA A 154 17.35 12.85 -11.97
C ALA A 154 18.09 13.12 -10.65
N ALA A 155 17.54 12.70 -9.50
CA ALA A 155 18.21 12.79 -8.20
C ALA A 155 19.19 11.62 -7.93
N GLY A 156 19.37 10.73 -8.91
CA GLY A 156 20.29 9.58 -8.86
C GLY A 156 19.67 8.30 -8.28
N PHE A 157 18.36 8.27 -8.04
CA PHE A 157 17.70 7.05 -7.60
C PHE A 157 17.53 6.07 -8.76
N THR A 158 17.60 4.79 -8.44
CA THR A 158 17.35 3.67 -9.35
C THR A 158 16.05 2.97 -8.97
N ARG A 159 15.32 2.46 -9.97
CA ARG A 159 14.08 1.72 -9.74
C ARG A 159 14.36 0.39 -9.03
N CYS A 160 13.55 0.06 -8.04
CA CYS A 160 13.53 -1.24 -7.37
C CYS A 160 12.09 -1.67 -7.10
N PHE A 161 11.88 -2.96 -6.87
CA PHE A 161 10.55 -3.55 -6.60
C PHE A 161 9.52 -3.09 -7.64
N THR A 162 9.80 -3.38 -8.90
CA THR A 162 8.93 -3.01 -10.02
C THR A 162 7.74 -3.98 -10.11
N GLY A 163 6.61 -3.44 -10.56
CA GLY A 163 5.38 -4.20 -10.66
C GLY A 163 4.24 -3.34 -11.18
N ALA A 164 3.01 -3.79 -10.95
CA ALA A 164 1.82 -3.03 -11.26
C ALA A 164 0.69 -3.26 -10.25
N THR A 165 -0.20 -2.27 -10.12
CA THR A 165 -1.57 -2.49 -9.64
C THR A 165 -2.42 -3.04 -10.79
N TRP A 166 -3.52 -3.71 -10.47
CA TRP A 166 -4.39 -4.34 -11.47
C TRP A 166 -5.84 -3.90 -11.31
N ILE A 167 -6.58 -3.95 -12.42
CA ILE A 167 -8.03 -3.73 -12.44
C ILE A 167 -8.70 -4.83 -13.25
N CYS A 168 -9.79 -5.40 -12.72
CA CYS A 168 -10.70 -6.30 -13.41
C CYS A 168 -12.06 -5.60 -13.47
N GLU A 169 -12.43 -5.12 -14.64
CA GLU A 169 -13.71 -4.45 -14.90
C GLU A 169 -14.72 -5.47 -15.46
N ARG A 170 -16.01 -5.11 -15.47
CA ARG A 170 -17.07 -5.97 -16.06
C ARG A 170 -17.08 -7.39 -15.45
N LEU A 171 -16.90 -7.49 -14.13
CA LEU A 171 -16.90 -8.79 -13.44
C LEU A 171 -18.19 -9.58 -13.68
N ASP A 172 -19.31 -8.89 -13.91
CA ASP A 172 -20.61 -9.46 -14.30
C ASP A 172 -20.56 -10.29 -15.60
N ALA A 173 -19.61 -9.99 -16.49
CA ALA A 173 -19.41 -10.71 -17.74
C ALA A 173 -18.42 -11.88 -17.62
N VAL A 174 -17.71 -11.99 -16.49
CA VAL A 174 -16.78 -13.09 -16.23
C VAL A 174 -17.58 -14.31 -15.78
N GLY A 175 -17.50 -15.40 -16.54
CA GLY A 175 -18.18 -16.65 -16.22
C GLY A 175 -17.73 -17.25 -14.88
N SER A 176 -18.65 -17.90 -14.17
CA SER A 176 -18.34 -18.60 -12.91
C SER A 176 -17.33 -19.75 -13.08
N ASP A 177 -17.13 -20.19 -14.31
CA ASP A 177 -16.18 -21.22 -14.74
C ASP A 177 -14.80 -20.68 -15.12
N ALA A 178 -14.53 -19.37 -14.98
CA ALA A 178 -13.22 -18.76 -15.29
C ALA A 178 -12.03 -19.43 -14.57
N PHE A 179 -12.31 -20.05 -13.41
CA PHE A 179 -11.34 -20.84 -12.63
C PHE A 179 -11.63 -22.35 -12.65
N GLY A 180 -12.55 -22.80 -13.50
CA GLY A 180 -12.97 -24.20 -13.67
C GLY A 180 -13.86 -24.74 -12.54
N ALA A 181 -14.47 -25.89 -12.80
CA ALA A 181 -15.18 -26.68 -11.80
C ALA A 181 -14.18 -27.51 -10.98
N ALA A 182 -13.47 -26.88 -10.06
CA ALA A 182 -12.59 -27.60 -9.14
C ALA A 182 -13.31 -27.81 -7.81
N ASP A 183 -13.92 -28.98 -7.60
CA ASP A 183 -14.28 -29.38 -6.23
C ASP A 183 -13.06 -29.18 -5.31
N ALA A 184 -13.31 -28.85 -4.05
CA ALA A 184 -12.23 -28.71 -3.08
C ALA A 184 -11.38 -30.00 -3.11
N PRO A 185 -10.06 -29.93 -3.29
CA PRO A 185 -9.23 -31.13 -3.29
C PRO A 185 -9.42 -31.92 -1.99
N PRO A 186 -9.23 -33.25 -1.97
CA PRO A 186 -9.32 -34.02 -0.75
C PRO A 186 -8.43 -33.43 0.37
N GLY A 187 -8.95 -33.32 1.58
CA GLY A 187 -8.23 -32.74 2.72
C GLY A 187 -8.18 -31.21 2.75
N VAL A 188 -8.85 -30.53 1.81
CA VAL A 188 -8.94 -29.07 1.72
C VAL A 188 -10.30 -28.60 2.22
N THR A 189 -10.30 -27.61 3.12
CA THR A 189 -11.53 -27.02 3.64
C THR A 189 -11.55 -25.51 3.46
N LEU A 190 -12.65 -25.00 2.89
CA LEU A 190 -12.89 -23.56 2.76
C LEU A 190 -13.46 -22.97 4.04
N ARG A 191 -13.03 -21.75 4.34
CA ARG A 191 -13.41 -20.98 5.52
C ARG A 191 -13.63 -19.52 5.15
N TYR A 192 -14.48 -18.85 5.90
CA TYR A 192 -14.91 -17.48 5.63
C TYR A 192 -14.71 -16.60 6.85
N GLY A 193 -14.38 -15.33 6.59
CA GLY A 193 -14.21 -14.30 7.60
C GLY A 193 -15.47 -14.09 8.41
N SER A 194 -15.30 -13.68 9.66
CA SER A 194 -16.39 -13.24 10.52
C SER A 194 -16.01 -11.95 11.22
N ARG A 195 -16.85 -10.93 11.07
CA ARG A 195 -16.66 -9.64 11.73
C ARG A 195 -16.66 -9.76 13.25
N SER A 196 -17.36 -10.76 13.79
CA SER A 196 -17.45 -10.99 15.24
C SER A 196 -16.25 -11.75 15.83
N ASP A 197 -15.39 -12.33 14.99
CA ASP A 197 -14.26 -13.17 15.42
C ASP A 197 -12.90 -12.68 14.88
N LEU A 198 -12.80 -11.37 14.60
CA LEU A 198 -11.54 -10.78 14.16
C LEU A 198 -10.40 -10.94 15.17
N GLY A 199 -10.71 -11.07 16.47
CA GLY A 199 -9.71 -11.30 17.51
C GLY A 199 -8.89 -12.58 17.30
N THR A 200 -9.51 -13.63 16.76
CA THR A 200 -8.84 -14.89 16.42
C THR A 200 -8.31 -14.88 14.98
N GLN A 201 -9.07 -14.29 14.06
CA GLN A 201 -8.75 -14.32 12.64
C GLN A 201 -7.56 -13.42 12.28
N VAL A 202 -7.42 -12.26 12.89
CA VAL A 202 -6.33 -11.31 12.58
C VAL A 202 -4.95 -11.89 12.89
N PRO A 203 -4.69 -12.50 14.06
CA PRO A 203 -3.42 -13.19 14.33
C PRO A 203 -3.11 -14.30 13.33
N MET A 204 -4.11 -15.14 12.99
CA MET A 204 -3.95 -16.22 12.01
C MET A 204 -3.61 -15.68 10.61
N LEU A 205 -4.31 -14.62 10.16
CA LEU A 205 -4.03 -13.97 8.88
C LEU A 205 -2.64 -13.34 8.85
N ARG A 206 -2.17 -12.76 9.97
CA ARG A 206 -0.81 -12.24 10.08
C ARG A 206 0.23 -13.34 9.89
N ASP A 207 0.02 -14.50 10.50
CA ASP A 207 0.97 -15.61 10.37
C ASP A 207 0.97 -16.15 8.93
N LEU A 208 -0.22 -16.30 8.31
CA LEU A 208 -0.34 -16.64 6.89
C LEU A 208 0.35 -15.63 5.96
N LEU A 209 0.17 -14.33 6.22
CA LEU A 209 0.84 -13.24 5.50
C LEU A 209 2.36 -13.40 5.59
N ASN A 210 2.85 -13.47 6.82
CA ASN A 210 4.27 -13.58 7.12
C ASN A 210 4.93 -14.78 6.46
N ASP A 211 4.28 -15.94 6.48
CA ASP A 211 4.80 -17.15 5.86
C ASP A 211 4.71 -17.11 4.32
N SER A 212 3.64 -16.54 3.76
CA SER A 212 3.40 -16.51 2.31
C SER A 212 4.35 -15.57 1.57
N PHE A 213 4.86 -14.54 2.25
CA PHE A 213 5.62 -13.45 1.65
C PHE A 213 7.06 -13.32 2.19
N ALA A 214 7.48 -14.19 3.11
CA ALA A 214 8.81 -14.17 3.73
C ALA A 214 9.98 -14.17 2.74
N GLN A 215 9.79 -14.73 1.55
CA GLN A 215 10.78 -14.83 0.48
C GLN A 215 10.91 -13.56 -0.36
N LEU A 216 9.94 -12.63 -0.29
CA LEU A 216 9.98 -11.41 -1.08
C LEU A 216 11.08 -10.47 -0.59
N PRO A 217 11.83 -9.83 -1.51
CA PRO A 217 13.00 -9.04 -1.16
C PRO A 217 12.67 -7.77 -0.37
N TYR A 218 11.43 -7.29 -0.43
CA TYR A 218 10.98 -6.09 0.29
C TYR A 218 10.12 -6.40 1.52
N TYR A 219 9.82 -7.67 1.80
CA TYR A 219 8.86 -8.03 2.84
C TYR A 219 9.54 -8.15 4.21
N THR A 220 9.10 -7.32 5.14
CA THR A 220 9.48 -7.40 6.56
C THR A 220 8.40 -8.13 7.34
N GLN A 221 8.81 -8.94 8.32
CA GLN A 221 7.86 -9.69 9.16
C GLN A 221 6.97 -8.71 9.93
N ILE A 222 5.66 -8.79 9.69
CA ILE A 222 4.65 -7.92 10.31
C ILE A 222 4.44 -8.36 11.76
N THR A 223 4.59 -7.42 12.68
CA THR A 223 4.38 -7.65 14.12
C THR A 223 2.89 -7.68 14.49
N ALA A 224 2.57 -8.16 15.70
CA ALA A 224 1.20 -8.09 16.22
C ALA A 224 0.64 -6.66 16.23
N GLN A 225 1.48 -5.71 16.65
CA GLN A 225 1.09 -4.31 16.76
C GLN A 225 0.83 -3.69 15.38
N GLU A 226 1.74 -3.89 14.42
CA GLU A 226 1.55 -3.39 13.05
C GLU A 226 0.30 -3.99 12.39
N MET A 227 0.03 -5.28 12.62
CA MET A 227 -1.20 -5.90 12.13
C MET A 227 -2.46 -5.31 12.80
N ALA A 228 -2.41 -5.05 14.10
CA ALA A 228 -3.54 -4.43 14.81
C ALA A 228 -3.80 -3.01 14.30
N GLU A 229 -2.76 -2.23 14.03
CA GLU A 229 -2.86 -0.89 13.44
C GLU A 229 -3.42 -0.95 12.01
N ALA A 230 -2.94 -1.89 11.18
CA ALA A 230 -3.40 -2.05 9.79
C ALA A 230 -4.84 -2.60 9.69
N THR A 231 -5.30 -3.36 10.68
CA THR A 231 -6.66 -3.92 10.72
C THR A 231 -7.64 -3.10 11.58
N ASP A 232 -7.22 -1.93 12.08
CA ASP A 232 -8.11 -1.03 12.82
C ASP A 232 -9.29 -0.58 11.95
N GLY A 233 -10.51 -0.86 12.42
CA GLY A 233 -11.74 -0.58 11.69
C GLY A 233 -12.10 -1.59 10.60
N LEU A 234 -11.32 -2.68 10.42
CA LEU A 234 -11.62 -3.74 9.45
C LEU A 234 -13.03 -4.32 9.63
N ALA A 235 -13.52 -4.47 10.86
CA ALA A 235 -14.87 -4.94 11.16
C ALA A 235 -15.97 -4.16 10.43
N HIS A 236 -15.78 -2.86 10.23
CA HIS A 236 -16.75 -1.97 9.58
C HIS A 236 -16.74 -2.11 8.06
N LEU A 237 -15.62 -2.54 7.49
CA LEU A 237 -15.37 -2.63 6.05
C LEU A 237 -15.56 -4.05 5.52
N LEU A 238 -15.18 -5.04 6.31
CA LEU A 238 -15.11 -6.45 5.92
C LEU A 238 -16.43 -6.90 5.30
N ASP A 239 -16.41 -7.42 4.09
CA ASP A 239 -17.49 -8.26 3.57
C ASP A 239 -17.11 -9.71 3.83
N GLU A 240 -17.87 -10.45 4.64
CA GLU A 240 -17.51 -11.80 5.09
C GLU A 240 -17.38 -12.80 3.91
N ARG A 241 -18.01 -12.50 2.78
CA ARG A 241 -17.88 -13.25 1.53
C ARG A 241 -16.53 -13.06 0.83
N LEU A 242 -15.77 -12.04 1.24
CA LEU A 242 -14.57 -11.54 0.57
C LEU A 242 -13.29 -11.74 1.41
N LEU A 243 -13.42 -12.24 2.63
CA LEU A 243 -12.32 -12.79 3.41
C LEU A 243 -12.47 -14.32 3.40
N ILE A 244 -11.60 -14.98 2.65
CA ILE A 244 -11.66 -16.43 2.45
C ILE A 244 -10.29 -16.99 2.76
N TRP A 245 -10.25 -18.08 3.52
CA TRP A 245 -9.04 -18.88 3.66
C TRP A 245 -9.33 -20.35 3.44
N VAL A 246 -8.25 -21.06 3.17
CA VAL A 246 -8.25 -22.49 2.93
C VAL A 246 -7.39 -23.13 4.00
N GLU A 247 -7.96 -24.13 4.66
CA GLU A 247 -7.21 -25.09 5.48
C GLU A 247 -6.86 -26.29 4.61
N ALA A 248 -5.60 -26.72 4.66
CA ALA A 248 -5.15 -27.96 4.04
C ALA A 248 -4.39 -28.76 5.10
N ASP A 249 -4.65 -30.08 5.16
CA ASP A 249 -4.01 -30.96 6.14
C ASP A 249 -4.24 -30.53 7.60
N GLY A 250 -5.36 -29.86 7.88
CA GLY A 250 -5.74 -29.38 9.21
C GLY A 250 -5.13 -28.03 9.64
N GLU A 251 -4.37 -27.35 8.77
CA GLU A 251 -3.80 -26.04 9.06
C GLU A 251 -4.13 -24.99 7.99
N PRO A 252 -4.19 -23.68 8.34
CA PRO A 252 -4.34 -22.61 7.36
C PRO A 252 -3.21 -22.63 6.34
N ALA A 253 -3.56 -22.61 5.05
CA ALA A 253 -2.62 -22.81 3.95
C ALA A 253 -2.59 -21.64 2.96
N ALA A 254 -3.74 -21.05 2.65
CA ALA A 254 -3.87 -19.96 1.70
C ALA A 254 -5.05 -19.06 2.06
N PHE A 255 -5.01 -17.79 1.66
CA PHE A 255 -6.06 -16.83 1.98
C PHE A 255 -6.15 -15.70 0.95
N VAL A 256 -7.28 -15.01 0.95
CA VAL A 256 -7.49 -13.76 0.24
C VAL A 256 -8.33 -12.83 1.10
N LEU A 257 -7.92 -11.56 1.17
CA LEU A 257 -8.65 -10.49 1.83
C LEU A 257 -8.98 -9.41 0.80
N VAL A 258 -10.27 -9.27 0.51
CA VAL A 258 -10.83 -8.22 -0.32
C VAL A 258 -11.79 -7.38 0.51
N VAL A 259 -11.74 -6.06 0.35
CA VAL A 259 -12.63 -5.10 1.03
C VAL A 259 -13.38 -4.24 0.02
N PRO A 260 -14.57 -3.71 0.36
CA PRO A 260 -15.24 -2.71 -0.48
C PRO A 260 -14.35 -1.48 -0.67
N ASP A 261 -14.36 -0.91 -1.88
CA ASP A 261 -13.51 0.23 -2.22
C ASP A 261 -14.05 1.53 -1.60
N LEU A 262 -13.40 2.01 -0.54
CA LEU A 262 -13.72 3.29 0.10
C LEU A 262 -12.97 4.50 -0.46
N SER A 263 -12.19 4.36 -1.52
CA SER A 263 -11.33 5.43 -2.06
C SER A 263 -12.09 6.72 -2.29
N ARG A 264 -13.28 6.66 -2.91
CA ARG A 264 -14.10 7.86 -3.15
C ARG A 264 -14.58 8.51 -1.86
N PHE A 265 -14.88 7.73 -0.83
CA PHE A 265 -15.23 8.27 0.47
C PHE A 265 -14.03 8.99 1.07
N VAL A 266 -12.85 8.34 1.11
CA VAL A 266 -11.60 8.91 1.64
C VAL A 266 -11.25 10.22 0.94
N MET A 267 -11.33 10.25 -0.39
CA MET A 267 -11.13 11.45 -1.20
C MET A 267 -12.15 12.55 -0.87
N SER A 268 -13.42 12.20 -0.63
CA SER A 268 -14.49 13.18 -0.34
C SER A 268 -14.39 13.84 1.04
N VAL A 269 -13.56 13.29 1.93
CA VAL A 269 -13.32 13.81 3.28
C VAL A 269 -11.85 14.21 3.48
N ASP A 270 -11.06 14.26 2.40
CA ASP A 270 -9.65 14.64 2.42
C ASP A 270 -8.82 13.80 3.43
N GLY A 271 -9.15 12.52 3.58
CA GLY A 271 -8.49 11.62 4.53
C GLY A 271 -8.79 11.93 6.00
N ARG A 272 -9.81 12.74 6.30
CA ARG A 272 -10.23 13.07 7.67
C ARG A 272 -11.42 12.21 8.08
N LEU A 273 -11.29 11.51 9.21
CA LEU A 273 -12.35 10.66 9.75
C LEU A 273 -12.71 11.11 11.17
N GLY A 274 -13.49 12.18 11.27
CA GLY A 274 -14.10 12.60 12.52
C GLY A 274 -15.40 11.84 12.82
N PRO A 275 -16.05 12.12 13.97
CA PRO A 275 -17.31 11.48 14.32
C PRO A 275 -18.41 11.68 13.28
N LEU A 276 -18.48 12.88 12.66
CA LEU A 276 -19.45 13.19 11.62
C LEU A 276 -19.19 12.38 10.34
N GLU A 277 -17.93 12.28 9.93
CA GLU A 277 -17.52 11.49 8.77
C GLU A 277 -17.74 10.00 9.01
N ALA A 278 -17.52 9.49 10.23
CA ALA A 278 -17.82 8.10 10.58
C ALA A 278 -19.32 7.79 10.46
N VAL A 279 -20.20 8.68 10.96
CA VAL A 279 -21.65 8.55 10.77
C VAL A 279 -22.03 8.61 9.29
N ARG A 280 -21.44 9.55 8.54
CA ARG A 280 -21.64 9.67 7.08
C ARG A 280 -21.20 8.40 6.35
N LEU A 281 -20.07 7.79 6.72
CA LEU A 281 -19.61 6.52 6.16
C LEU A 281 -20.61 5.41 6.42
N LEU A 282 -21.06 5.24 7.66
CA LEU A 282 -22.04 4.21 8.02
C LEU A 282 -23.36 4.38 7.25
N ALA A 283 -23.82 5.61 7.07
CA ALA A 283 -25.03 5.93 6.31
C ALA A 283 -24.88 5.71 4.80
N THR A 284 -23.68 5.92 4.24
CA THR A 284 -23.44 5.88 2.79
C THR A 284 -22.69 4.63 2.31
N ARG A 285 -22.25 3.74 3.20
CA ARG A 285 -21.40 2.58 2.87
C ARG A 285 -21.94 1.67 1.77
N HIS A 286 -23.27 1.56 1.65
CA HIS A 286 -23.92 0.77 0.59
C HIS A 286 -23.60 1.30 -0.82
N ARG A 287 -23.27 2.59 -0.96
CA ARG A 287 -22.94 3.22 -2.26
C ARG A 287 -21.56 2.81 -2.77
N TYR A 288 -20.69 2.30 -1.90
CA TYR A 288 -19.30 1.93 -2.23
C TYR A 288 -19.12 0.42 -2.47
N ARG A 289 -20.22 -0.33 -2.65
CA ARG A 289 -20.18 -1.80 -2.84
C ARG A 289 -20.20 -2.25 -4.30
N ARG A 290 -19.92 -1.35 -5.24
CA ARG A 290 -19.76 -1.69 -6.67
C ARG A 290 -18.30 -1.99 -7.03
N GLU A 291 -17.36 -1.38 -6.33
CA GLU A 291 -15.93 -1.61 -6.52
C GLU A 291 -15.37 -2.28 -5.26
N ALA A 292 -14.39 -3.16 -5.42
CA ALA A 292 -13.68 -3.83 -4.34
C ALA A 292 -12.16 -3.70 -4.54
N VAL A 293 -11.41 -3.76 -3.45
CA VAL A 293 -9.94 -3.75 -3.44
C VAL A 293 -9.45 -5.06 -2.82
N LEU A 294 -8.72 -5.85 -3.60
CA LEU A 294 -7.92 -6.96 -3.10
C LEU A 294 -6.70 -6.37 -2.40
N ILE A 295 -6.71 -6.44 -1.08
CA ILE A 295 -5.63 -5.93 -0.22
C ILE A 295 -4.45 -6.88 -0.30
N VAL A 296 -4.73 -8.18 -0.13
CA VAL A 296 -3.69 -9.20 -0.09
C VAL A 296 -4.23 -10.60 -0.38
N LYS A 297 -3.39 -11.42 -1.02
CA LYS A 297 -3.64 -12.83 -1.30
C LYS A 297 -2.34 -13.62 -1.17
N GLY A 298 -2.33 -14.65 -0.33
CA GLY A 298 -1.12 -15.43 -0.06
C GLY A 298 -1.36 -16.93 -0.05
N THR A 299 -0.30 -17.70 -0.31
CA THR A 299 -0.25 -19.14 -0.11
C THR A 299 1.10 -19.50 0.48
N ARG A 300 1.08 -20.19 1.61
CA ARG A 300 2.27 -20.73 2.26
C ARG A 300 3.08 -21.60 1.28
N PRO A 301 4.41 -21.45 1.20
CA PRO A 301 5.24 -22.13 0.20
C PRO A 301 5.00 -23.64 0.09
N GLN A 302 4.84 -24.35 1.21
CA GLN A 302 4.63 -25.81 1.25
C GLN A 302 3.28 -26.29 0.65
N PHE A 303 2.34 -25.37 0.44
CA PHE A 303 1.02 -25.63 -0.14
C PHE A 303 0.85 -25.13 -1.56
N GLN A 304 1.88 -24.50 -2.14
CA GLN A 304 1.86 -24.04 -3.53
C GLN A 304 1.76 -25.23 -4.50
N GLY A 305 1.21 -24.98 -5.70
CA GLY A 305 1.02 -26.02 -6.73
C GLY A 305 -0.15 -26.99 -6.48
N ARG A 306 -0.79 -26.96 -5.30
CA ARG A 306 -1.92 -27.86 -4.95
C ARG A 306 -3.30 -27.39 -5.43
N GLY A 307 -3.35 -26.39 -6.31
CA GLY A 307 -4.62 -25.83 -6.82
C GLY A 307 -5.38 -24.91 -5.87
N LEU A 308 -4.88 -24.65 -4.64
CA LEU A 308 -5.59 -23.84 -3.63
C LEU A 308 -5.88 -22.41 -4.11
N ASN A 309 -4.95 -21.79 -4.82
CA ASN A 309 -5.14 -20.44 -5.36
C ASN A 309 -6.27 -20.35 -6.38
N ARG A 310 -6.49 -21.42 -7.16
CA ARG A 310 -7.58 -21.52 -8.14
C ARG A 310 -8.92 -21.65 -7.41
N LEU A 311 -8.98 -22.49 -6.38
CA LEU A 311 -10.15 -22.63 -5.51
C LEU A 311 -10.51 -21.29 -4.85
N LEU A 312 -9.53 -20.61 -4.23
CA LEU A 312 -9.72 -19.29 -3.64
C LEU A 312 -10.20 -18.25 -4.63
N SER A 313 -9.63 -18.21 -5.84
CA SER A 313 -10.07 -17.25 -6.87
C SER A 313 -11.50 -17.50 -7.34
N ARG A 314 -11.91 -18.78 -7.45
CA ARG A 314 -13.29 -19.13 -7.79
C ARG A 314 -14.26 -18.66 -6.72
N GLU A 315 -14.00 -19.00 -5.46
CA GLU A 315 -14.86 -18.59 -4.35
C GLU A 315 -14.90 -17.07 -4.20
N LEU A 316 -13.77 -16.39 -4.43
CA LEU A 316 -13.73 -14.94 -4.46
C LEU A 316 -14.63 -14.37 -5.58
N LEU A 317 -14.54 -14.90 -6.80
CA LEU A 317 -15.37 -14.46 -7.92
C LEU A 317 -16.86 -14.65 -7.61
N ALA A 318 -17.24 -15.81 -7.05
CA ALA A 318 -18.60 -16.07 -6.61
C ALA A 318 -19.06 -15.09 -5.51
N GLY A 319 -18.20 -14.80 -4.53
CA GLY A 319 -18.44 -13.81 -3.49
C GLY A 319 -18.60 -12.39 -4.04
N LEU A 320 -17.81 -12.01 -5.04
CA LEU A 320 -17.90 -10.73 -5.74
C LEU A 320 -19.23 -10.62 -6.52
N HIS A 321 -19.62 -11.66 -7.25
CA HIS A 321 -20.92 -11.70 -7.96
C HIS A 321 -22.10 -11.61 -7.00
N ALA A 322 -22.12 -12.44 -5.95
CA ALA A 322 -23.16 -12.41 -4.93
C ALA A 322 -23.19 -11.06 -4.18
N GLY A 323 -22.07 -10.36 -4.13
CA GLY A 323 -21.94 -9.02 -3.56
C GLY A 323 -22.40 -7.88 -4.45
N GLY A 324 -22.62 -8.13 -5.75
CA GLY A 324 -22.93 -7.10 -6.73
C GLY A 324 -21.74 -6.21 -7.09
N TYR A 325 -20.51 -6.72 -6.92
CA TYR A 325 -19.30 -5.99 -7.31
C TYR A 325 -19.08 -6.10 -8.82
N GLU A 326 -18.91 -4.97 -9.47
CA GLU A 326 -18.70 -4.82 -10.92
C GLU A 326 -17.22 -4.67 -11.27
N THR A 327 -16.39 -4.27 -10.30
CA THR A 327 -14.96 -4.00 -10.48
C THR A 327 -14.14 -4.47 -9.28
N LEU A 328 -13.02 -5.14 -9.56
CA LEU A 328 -12.00 -5.50 -8.58
C LEU A 328 -10.70 -4.77 -8.93
N ARG A 329 -10.16 -4.01 -7.98
CA ARG A 329 -8.79 -3.47 -8.04
C ARG A 329 -7.89 -4.34 -7.17
N SER A 330 -6.64 -4.50 -7.56
CA SER A 330 -5.61 -5.16 -6.73
C SER A 330 -4.46 -4.21 -6.49
N THR A 331 -3.97 -4.25 -5.25
CA THR A 331 -2.70 -3.65 -4.83
C THR A 331 -1.51 -4.26 -5.57
N PHE A 332 -0.29 -3.86 -5.19
CA PHE A 332 0.97 -4.15 -5.84
C PHE A 332 1.17 -5.64 -6.16
N VAL A 333 1.44 -5.93 -7.44
CA VAL A 333 1.90 -7.22 -7.93
C VAL A 333 3.26 -7.01 -8.58
N GLY A 334 4.31 -7.60 -8.00
CA GLY A 334 5.67 -7.52 -8.54
C GLY A 334 5.79 -8.20 -9.90
N ASP A 335 6.69 -7.69 -10.74
CA ASP A 335 6.98 -8.26 -12.06
C ASP A 335 7.52 -9.71 -11.98
N ASP A 336 8.06 -10.07 -10.81
CA ASP A 336 8.55 -11.40 -10.47
C ASP A 336 7.44 -12.41 -10.09
N ASN A 337 6.17 -11.99 -10.08
CA ASN A 337 5.03 -12.81 -9.69
C ASN A 337 3.99 -13.02 -10.83
N PRO A 338 4.36 -13.71 -11.92
CA PRO A 338 3.46 -13.95 -13.05
C PRO A 338 2.24 -14.82 -12.67
N ALA A 339 2.35 -15.63 -11.62
CA ALA A 339 1.25 -16.45 -11.13
C ALA A 339 0.08 -15.62 -10.57
N SER A 340 0.35 -14.45 -10.01
CA SER A 340 -0.69 -13.53 -9.54
C SER A 340 -1.29 -12.73 -10.70
N ALA A 341 -0.45 -12.23 -11.61
CA ALA A 341 -0.90 -11.56 -12.83
C ALA A 341 -1.88 -12.42 -13.65
N ALA A 342 -1.55 -13.71 -13.86
CA ALA A 342 -2.38 -14.66 -14.61
C ALA A 342 -3.75 -14.95 -13.96
N GLN A 343 -3.97 -14.59 -12.69
CA GLN A 343 -5.29 -14.71 -12.05
C GLN A 343 -6.16 -13.51 -12.39
N TYR A 344 -5.59 -12.31 -12.44
CA TYR A 344 -6.31 -11.10 -12.87
C TYR A 344 -6.69 -11.18 -14.34
N GLU A 345 -5.77 -11.63 -15.21
CA GLU A 345 -6.06 -11.83 -16.64
C GLU A 345 -7.24 -12.79 -16.86
N ARG A 346 -7.36 -13.87 -16.05
CA ARG A 346 -8.51 -14.79 -16.10
C ARG A 346 -9.83 -14.14 -15.69
N MET A 347 -9.78 -13.09 -14.87
CA MET A 347 -10.94 -12.26 -14.52
C MET A 347 -11.13 -11.09 -15.51
N GLY A 348 -10.50 -11.14 -16.69
CA GLY A 348 -10.56 -10.07 -17.70
C GLY A 348 -9.75 -8.83 -17.30
N GLY A 349 -8.83 -8.97 -16.35
CA GLY A 349 -8.07 -7.88 -15.79
C GLY A 349 -6.89 -7.42 -16.65
N ARG A 350 -6.46 -6.19 -16.39
CA ARG A 350 -5.30 -5.53 -17.00
C ARG A 350 -4.48 -4.79 -15.93
N PRO A 351 -3.19 -4.51 -16.17
CA PRO A 351 -2.45 -3.55 -15.38
C PRO A 351 -3.17 -2.20 -15.37
N LEU A 352 -3.28 -1.59 -14.18
CA LEU A 352 -3.88 -0.28 -13.97
C LEU A 352 -2.80 0.81 -13.91
N HIS A 353 -1.90 0.70 -12.95
CA HIS A 353 -0.72 1.56 -12.81
C HIS A 353 0.54 0.70 -12.78
N GLY A 354 1.50 0.98 -13.66
CA GLY A 354 2.86 0.52 -13.44
C GLY A 354 3.41 1.22 -12.20
N THR A 355 4.10 0.49 -11.34
CA THR A 355 4.56 0.97 -10.02
C THR A 355 6.01 0.58 -9.78
N THR A 356 6.76 1.44 -9.13
CA THR A 356 8.13 1.18 -8.71
C THR A 356 8.42 1.84 -7.37
N PHE A 357 9.35 1.29 -6.62
CA PHE A 357 10.05 2.01 -5.56
C PHE A 357 11.38 2.51 -6.11
N TYR A 358 12.05 3.36 -5.34
CA TYR A 358 13.32 3.97 -5.69
C TYR A 358 14.34 3.73 -4.57
N ARG A 359 15.54 3.30 -4.97
CA ARG A 359 16.71 3.16 -4.09
C ARG A 359 17.86 3.98 -4.63
N LEU A 360 18.58 4.62 -3.72
CA LEU A 360 19.81 5.31 -4.01
C LEU A 360 20.90 4.75 -3.09
N ASP A 361 21.96 4.25 -3.70
CA ASP A 361 23.14 3.80 -2.99
C ASP A 361 24.03 5.02 -2.71
N LEU A 362 24.34 5.24 -1.44
CA LEU A 362 25.18 6.35 -1.00
C LEU A 362 26.65 5.94 -1.10
N PRO A 363 27.55 6.85 -1.51
CA PRO A 363 28.96 6.56 -1.54
C PRO A 363 29.43 6.22 -0.13
N SER A 364 30.16 5.11 0.02
CA SER A 364 30.90 4.83 1.25
C SER A 364 31.88 5.97 1.48
N GLU A 365 31.79 6.68 2.61
CA GLU A 365 32.87 7.56 3.01
C GLU A 365 34.13 6.70 3.11
N SER A 366 35.09 6.93 2.21
CA SER A 366 36.40 6.30 2.33
C SER A 366 37.04 6.84 3.61
N PRO A 367 37.54 5.97 4.50
CA PRO A 367 38.11 6.39 5.78
C PRO A 367 39.34 7.30 5.63
#